data_AF-A0A373M3U0-F1
#
_entry.id   AF-A0A373M3U0-F1
#
_cell.length_a   1.000
_cell.length_b   1.000
_cell.length_c   1.000
_cell.angle_alpha   90.00
_cell.angle_beta   90.00
_cell.angle_gamma   90.00
#
_symmetry.space_group_name_H-M   'P 1'
#
loop_
_entity.id
_entity.type
_entity.pdbx_description
1 polymer ?
#
loop_
_entity_poly.entity_id
_entity_poly.type
_entity_poly.pdbx_seq_one_letter_code
_entity_poly.pdbx_strand_id
1 'polypeptide(L)'
;MTIDKLIKTKPQSTKVPSPKGTGYEELKRRMQGICTSLNWTADEYKPQKTVDSIRKYVEKQERILYSEISGFYFSLDEEEQGNFISNVEALLVLCMEDAQYKDIKVYALKIYDHVHLAIYQVEKLQTKRKDDELKQTIAQNLEPVKKKLEEQIESKVQVTQKEIYAQLISLIGIFTAMAFLVFGSISALDNIFNNFQTVSLCKIVIVGCVWGLCVLNLIFIFIYYVSKMTKLDLEVNSYRTIAWSNLVLISILLTSIWINYVKHVGIGKWFNILAKNNAEVVSLSGFAVIIILAIVSIIIIAKFGRRKNK
;
A
#
# COMPACT_ATOMS: atom_id res chain seq x y z
N MET A 1 8.97 35.44 50.22
CA MET A 1 9.13 36.52 49.22
C MET A 1 10.05 35.98 48.12
N THR A 2 9.49 35.49 47.03
CA THR A 2 10.20 34.67 46.02
C THR A 2 11.03 35.54 45.07
N ILE A 3 12.21 35.06 44.68
CA ILE A 3 13.21 35.71 43.80
C ILE A 3 12.60 36.30 42.51
N ASP A 4 11.48 35.76 42.03
CA ASP A 4 10.70 36.28 40.89
C ASP A 4 10.23 37.73 41.04
N LYS A 5 10.07 38.24 42.27
CA LYS A 5 9.70 39.65 42.49
C LYS A 5 10.88 40.62 42.34
N LEU A 6 12.13 40.14 42.36
CA LEU A 6 13.33 40.97 42.18
C LEU A 6 13.69 41.21 40.71
N ILE A 7 13.19 40.37 39.79
CA ILE A 7 13.58 40.40 38.36
C ILE A 7 12.58 41.18 37.49
N LYS A 8 11.36 41.40 37.96
CA LYS A 8 10.32 42.13 37.20
C LYS A 8 10.34 43.64 37.47
N THR A 9 11.35 44.34 36.96
CA THR A 9 11.20 45.77 36.64
C THR A 9 10.60 45.88 35.24
N LYS A 10 9.39 46.46 35.14
CA LYS A 10 8.81 46.86 33.84
C LYS A 10 9.83 47.75 33.13
N PRO A 11 10.13 47.56 31.84
CA PRO A 11 10.94 48.52 31.10
C PRO A 11 10.13 49.80 31.00
N GLN A 12 10.42 50.78 31.86
CA GLN A 12 10.03 52.14 31.58
C GLN A 12 10.76 52.53 30.31
N SER A 13 9.99 52.90 29.29
CA SER A 13 10.47 53.56 28.07
C SER A 13 10.97 54.97 28.43
N THR A 14 11.97 55.08 29.28
CA THR A 14 12.89 56.20 29.22
C THR A 14 13.78 55.93 28.02
N LYS A 15 13.66 56.75 26.97
CA LYS A 15 14.71 56.83 25.94
C LYS A 15 15.98 57.17 26.69
N VAL A 16 16.79 56.14 27.00
CA VAL A 16 18.14 56.35 27.52
C VAL A 16 18.82 57.21 26.47
N PRO A 17 19.32 58.40 26.83
CA PRO A 17 20.05 59.21 25.88
C PRO A 17 21.19 58.33 25.35
N SER A 18 21.18 58.05 24.04
CA SER A 18 22.38 57.58 23.36
C SER A 18 23.51 58.50 23.79
N PRO A 19 24.70 58.00 24.15
CA PRO A 19 25.85 58.84 24.46
C PRO A 19 26.30 59.55 23.17
N LYS A 20 25.51 60.51 22.70
CA LYS A 20 25.84 61.45 21.63
C LYS A 20 26.74 62.50 22.25
N GLY A 21 27.96 62.05 22.55
CA GLY A 21 29.11 62.86 22.86
C GLY A 21 30.23 62.38 21.95
N THR A 22 30.87 63.32 21.27
CA THR A 22 31.87 63.13 20.20
C THR A 22 32.93 62.05 20.46
N GLY A 23 33.23 61.71 21.72
CA GLY A 23 34.19 60.67 22.10
C GLY A 23 33.74 59.22 21.83
N TYR A 24 32.48 58.85 22.06
CA TYR A 24 32.03 57.46 21.87
C TYR A 24 32.00 57.08 20.38
N GLU A 25 31.49 57.98 19.53
CA GLU A 25 31.49 57.80 18.07
C GLU A 25 32.91 57.78 17.48
N GLU A 26 33.84 58.53 18.08
CA GLU A 26 35.25 58.44 17.69
C GLU A 26 35.87 57.09 18.06
N LEU A 27 35.59 56.57 19.27
CA LEU A 27 36.05 55.24 19.69
C LEU A 27 35.47 54.14 18.78
N LYS A 28 34.18 54.23 18.47
CA LYS A 28 33.51 53.34 17.52
C LYS A 28 34.21 53.31 16.17
N ARG A 29 34.43 54.49 15.57
CA ARG A 29 35.13 54.62 14.28
C ARG A 29 36.54 54.05 14.31
N ARG A 30 37.28 54.24 15.40
CA ARG A 30 38.63 53.68 15.56
C ARG A 30 38.60 52.16 15.67
N MET A 31 37.66 51.60 16.42
CA MET A 31 37.49 50.14 16.52
C MET A 31 37.09 49.54 15.17
N GLN A 32 36.20 50.21 14.43
CA GLN A 32 35.86 49.81 13.07
C GLN A 32 37.09 49.86 12.15
N GLY A 33 37.95 50.88 12.27
CA GLY A 33 39.22 50.94 11.54
C GLY A 33 40.16 49.78 11.87
N ILE A 34 40.22 49.33 13.13
CA ILE A 34 40.95 48.12 13.52
C ILE A 34 40.34 46.89 12.84
N CYS A 35 39.02 46.76 12.86
CA CYS A 35 38.33 45.63 12.22
C CYS A 35 38.54 45.63 10.70
N THR A 36 38.49 46.78 10.04
CA THR A 36 38.81 46.91 8.62
C THR A 36 40.26 46.53 8.34
N SER A 37 41.20 46.88 9.23
CA SER A 37 42.60 46.46 9.07
C SER A 37 42.78 44.94 9.16
N LEU A 38 41.91 44.26 9.89
CA LEU A 38 41.88 42.81 10.03
C LEU A 38 41.17 42.09 8.88
N ASN A 39 40.42 42.81 8.03
CA ASN A 39 39.68 42.23 6.90
C ASN A 39 40.43 42.28 5.56
N TRP A 40 41.76 42.47 5.57
CA TRP A 40 42.56 42.41 4.35
C TRP A 40 42.73 40.95 3.89
N THR A 41 43.03 40.72 2.62
CA THR A 41 43.42 39.38 2.16
C THR A 41 44.71 38.95 2.87
N ALA A 42 44.84 37.66 3.17
CA ALA A 42 45.96 37.12 3.95
C ALA A 42 47.33 37.48 3.35
N ASP A 43 47.43 37.56 2.02
CA ASP A 43 48.65 37.90 1.28
C ASP A 43 49.08 39.37 1.46
N GLU A 44 48.12 40.26 1.72
CA GLU A 44 48.35 41.71 1.86
C GLU A 44 48.36 42.18 3.32
N TYR A 45 47.97 41.31 4.24
CA TYR A 45 47.83 41.63 5.66
C TYR A 45 49.19 41.88 6.31
N LYS A 46 49.30 43.00 7.04
CA LYS A 46 50.51 43.40 7.77
C LYS A 46 50.16 43.61 9.25
N PRO A 47 50.38 42.59 10.11
CA PRO A 47 49.91 42.64 11.49
C PRO A 47 50.49 43.81 12.30
N GLN A 48 51.69 44.29 11.96
CA GLN A 48 52.33 45.44 12.61
C GLN A 48 51.48 46.72 12.49
N LYS A 49 50.80 46.94 11.36
CA LYS A 49 49.92 48.10 11.17
C LYS A 49 48.70 48.05 12.08
N THR A 50 48.16 46.84 12.31
CA THR A 50 47.05 46.63 13.22
C THR A 50 47.50 46.82 14.67
N VAL A 51 48.69 46.34 15.05
CA VAL A 51 49.29 46.59 16.37
C VAL A 51 49.39 48.09 16.67
N ASP A 52 49.89 48.88 15.72
CA ASP A 52 49.98 50.34 15.89
C ASP A 52 48.60 51.01 16.02
N SER A 53 47.60 50.47 15.32
CA SER A 53 46.22 50.96 15.40
C SER A 53 45.59 50.63 16.76
N ILE A 54 45.89 49.44 17.32
CA ILE A 54 45.47 49.05 18.66
C ILE A 54 46.16 49.92 19.71
N ARG A 55 47.47 50.16 19.58
CA ARG A 55 48.23 51.04 20.50
C ARG A 55 47.60 52.42 20.59
N LYS A 56 47.33 53.06 19.45
CA LYS A 56 46.66 54.37 19.37
C LYS A 56 45.23 54.37 19.91
N TYR A 57 44.55 53.23 19.87
CA TYR A 57 43.21 53.08 20.44
C TYR A 57 43.28 53.03 21.97
N VAL A 58 44.18 52.19 22.50
CA VAL A 58 44.35 51.95 23.94
C VAL A 58 44.84 53.18 24.69
N GLU A 59 45.69 54.01 24.07
CA GLU A 59 46.11 55.31 24.62
C GLU A 59 44.93 56.23 24.97
N LYS A 60 43.83 56.13 24.22
CA LYS A 60 42.62 56.91 24.47
C LYS A 60 41.64 56.21 25.39
N GLN A 61 41.57 54.88 25.35
CA GLN A 61 40.62 54.10 26.13
C GLN A 61 41.09 52.66 26.31
N GLU A 62 41.15 52.21 27.57
CA GLU A 62 41.59 50.86 27.93
C GLU A 62 40.57 49.77 27.56
N ARG A 63 39.30 50.14 27.34
CA ARG A 63 38.22 49.21 27.03
C ARG A 63 38.00 49.03 25.52
N ILE A 64 38.05 47.78 25.07
CA ILE A 64 37.69 47.37 23.71
C ILE A 64 36.16 47.34 23.54
N LEU A 65 35.66 47.84 22.41
CA LEU A 65 34.25 47.81 22.04
C LEU A 65 33.90 46.49 21.33
N TYR A 66 33.64 45.44 22.11
CA TYR A 66 33.31 44.11 21.58
C TYR A 66 32.07 44.09 20.69
N SER A 67 31.09 44.96 20.96
CA SER A 67 29.90 45.10 20.12
C SER A 67 30.22 45.52 18.69
N GLU A 68 31.28 46.31 18.50
CA GLU A 68 31.73 46.72 17.16
C GLU A 68 32.45 45.59 16.46
N ILE A 69 33.23 44.77 17.19
CA ILE A 69 33.91 43.59 16.64
C ILE A 69 32.88 42.55 16.18
N SER A 70 31.95 42.17 17.05
CA SER A 70 30.91 41.20 16.70
C SER A 70 29.99 41.75 15.60
N GLY A 71 29.60 43.02 15.67
CA GLY A 71 28.79 43.67 14.65
C GLY A 71 29.47 43.72 13.28
N PHE A 72 30.78 43.98 13.25
CA PHE A 72 31.57 43.93 12.02
C PHE A 72 31.66 42.51 11.48
N TYR A 73 32.06 41.53 12.32
CA TYR A 73 32.16 40.13 11.93
C TYR A 73 30.84 39.58 11.36
N PHE A 74 29.69 39.93 11.95
CA PHE A 74 28.37 39.51 11.45
C PHE A 74 27.96 40.15 10.12
N SER A 75 28.62 41.24 9.73
CA SER A 75 28.36 41.92 8.45
C SER A 75 29.20 41.39 7.30
N LEU A 76 30.25 40.61 7.60
CA LEU A 76 31.14 40.00 6.61
C LEU A 76 30.50 38.77 5.96
N ASP A 77 30.84 38.52 4.70
CA ASP A 77 30.52 37.26 4.02
C ASP A 77 31.41 36.09 4.48
N GLU A 78 31.17 34.87 4.00
CA GLU A 78 31.92 33.67 4.46
C GLU A 78 33.42 33.75 4.12
N GLU A 79 33.79 34.37 3.00
CA GLU A 79 35.19 34.51 2.57
C GLU A 79 35.91 35.58 3.41
N GLU A 80 35.26 36.73 3.59
CA GLU A 80 35.72 37.81 4.47
C GLU A 80 35.84 37.36 5.92
N GLN A 81 34.90 36.55 6.43
CA GLN A 81 35.00 35.96 7.77
C GLN A 81 36.25 35.08 7.90
N GLY A 82 36.55 34.26 6.89
CA GLY A 82 37.77 33.43 6.87
C GLY A 82 39.05 34.26 6.90
N ASN A 83 39.11 35.33 6.10
CA ASN A 83 40.23 36.26 6.08
C ASN A 83 40.39 36.97 7.44
N PHE A 84 39.28 37.46 7.99
CA PHE A 84 39.26 38.17 9.26
C PHE A 84 39.74 37.30 10.43
N ILE A 85 39.30 36.05 10.52
CA ILE A 85 39.74 35.09 11.55
C ILE A 85 41.24 34.82 11.41
N SER A 86 41.69 34.50 10.20
CA SER A 86 43.11 34.18 9.92
C SER A 86 44.04 35.35 10.28
N ASN A 87 43.61 36.58 10.00
CA ASN A 87 44.39 37.78 10.32
C ASN A 87 44.39 38.09 11.82
N VAL A 88 43.29 37.84 12.53
CA VAL A 88 43.22 37.96 14.00
C VAL A 88 44.16 36.93 14.66
N GLU A 89 44.24 35.72 14.14
CA GLU A 89 45.21 34.70 14.56
C GLU A 89 46.66 35.16 14.30
N ALA A 90 46.96 35.64 13.10
CA ALA A 90 48.28 36.15 12.75
C ALA A 90 48.71 37.34 13.64
N LEU A 91 47.78 38.24 13.96
CA LEU A 91 47.99 39.33 14.92
C LEU A 91 48.35 38.81 16.32
N LEU A 92 47.61 37.79 16.79
CA LEU A 92 47.84 37.22 18.10
C LEU A 92 49.21 36.54 18.17
N VAL A 93 49.58 35.76 17.15
CA VAL A 93 50.89 35.10 17.05
C VAL A 93 52.02 36.13 17.12
N LEU A 94 51.96 37.19 16.30
CA LEU A 94 52.96 38.27 16.33
C LEU A 94 53.11 38.87 17.74
N CYS A 95 52.00 39.16 18.40
CA CYS A 95 52.00 39.74 19.75
C CYS A 95 52.48 38.77 20.85
N MET A 96 52.45 37.47 20.59
CA MET A 96 52.89 36.44 21.55
C MET A 96 54.38 36.12 21.43
N GLU A 97 54.93 36.14 20.21
CA GLU A 97 56.32 35.77 19.93
C GLU A 97 57.31 36.93 20.13
N ASP A 98 56.91 38.16 19.80
CA ASP A 98 57.81 39.31 19.85
C ASP A 98 57.68 40.07 21.19
N ALA A 99 58.80 40.16 21.92
CA ALA A 99 58.89 40.88 23.19
C ALA A 99 58.58 42.39 23.04
N GLN A 100 58.71 42.96 21.84
CA GLN A 100 58.39 44.35 21.53
C GLN A 100 56.90 44.68 21.71
N TYR A 101 56.00 43.69 21.61
CA TYR A 101 54.54 43.90 21.64
C TYR A 101 53.88 43.44 22.95
N LYS A 102 54.66 43.34 24.03
CA LYS A 102 54.18 42.90 25.35
C LYS A 102 53.06 43.79 25.91
N ASP A 103 53.06 45.08 25.59
CA ASP A 103 52.03 46.06 25.94
C ASP A 103 50.69 45.81 25.22
N ILE A 104 50.74 45.32 23.97
CA ILE A 104 49.56 45.09 23.13
C ILE A 104 49.01 43.67 23.24
N LYS A 105 49.80 42.70 23.70
CA LYS A 105 49.43 41.28 23.84
C LYS A 105 48.07 41.05 24.51
N VAL A 106 47.78 41.75 25.61
CA VAL A 106 46.50 41.59 26.34
C VAL A 106 45.31 42.04 25.47
N TYR A 107 45.49 43.07 24.65
CA TYR A 107 44.45 43.59 23.77
C TYR A 107 44.24 42.70 22.54
N ALA A 108 45.32 42.20 21.94
CA ALA A 108 45.23 41.21 20.87
C ALA A 108 44.49 39.94 21.33
N LEU A 109 44.78 39.46 22.55
CA LEU A 109 44.07 38.32 23.14
C LEU A 109 42.58 38.61 23.38
N LYS A 110 42.23 39.82 23.87
CA LYS A 110 40.83 40.22 24.04
C LYS A 110 40.08 40.28 22.70
N ILE A 111 40.72 40.77 21.62
CA ILE A 111 40.12 40.79 20.29
C ILE A 111 39.88 39.36 19.81
N TYR A 112 40.91 38.51 19.87
CA TYR A 112 40.83 37.11 19.50
C TYR A 112 39.69 36.37 20.20
N ASP A 113 39.59 36.50 21.52
CA ASP A 113 38.56 35.86 22.32
C ASP A 113 37.14 36.31 21.92
N HIS A 114 36.97 37.61 21.67
CA HIS A 114 35.69 38.16 21.26
C HIS A 114 35.28 37.80 19.84
N VAL A 115 36.23 37.64 18.92
CA VAL A 115 35.97 37.12 17.58
C VAL A 115 35.51 35.67 17.68
N HIS A 116 36.20 34.83 18.47
CA HIS A 116 35.81 33.44 18.69
C HIS A 116 34.41 33.30 19.32
N LEU A 117 34.08 34.17 20.27
CA LEU A 117 32.74 34.22 20.83
C LEU A 117 31.69 34.58 19.77
N ALA A 118 32.00 35.51 18.87
CA ALA A 118 31.12 35.91 17.78
C ALA A 118 30.89 34.75 16.78
N ILE A 119 31.95 34.01 16.43
CA ILE A 119 31.86 32.80 15.58
C ILE A 119 30.84 31.82 16.18
N TYR A 120 31.02 31.44 17.44
CA TYR A 120 30.13 30.48 18.12
C TYR A 120 28.66 30.95 18.15
N GLN A 121 28.43 32.26 18.27
CA GLN A 121 27.09 32.83 18.24
C GLN A 121 26.42 32.67 16.87
N VAL A 122 27.15 32.94 15.78
CA VAL A 122 26.63 32.80 14.40
C VAL A 122 26.30 31.36 14.10
N GLU A 123 27.24 30.44 14.35
CA GLU A 123 27.06 29.02 14.06
C GLU A 123 25.83 28.44 14.77
N LYS A 124 25.65 28.80 16.05
CA LYS A 124 24.52 28.33 16.86
C LYS A 124 23.18 28.88 16.38
N LEU A 125 23.14 30.14 15.93
CA LEU A 125 21.92 30.75 15.39
C LEU A 125 21.56 30.21 14.01
N GLN A 126 22.56 30.03 13.13
CA GLN A 126 22.36 29.46 11.80
C GLN A 126 21.89 28.01 11.86
N THR A 127 22.45 27.20 12.74
CA THR A 127 22.04 25.80 12.93
C THR A 127 20.57 25.71 13.34
N LYS A 128 20.15 26.51 14.33
CA LYS A 128 18.74 26.56 14.76
C LYS A 128 17.79 27.01 13.64
N ARG A 129 18.19 28.03 12.87
CA ARG A 129 17.36 28.51 11.75
C ARG A 129 17.19 27.43 10.68
N LYS A 130 18.26 26.72 10.32
CA LYS A 130 18.21 25.62 9.35
C LYS A 130 17.30 24.49 9.83
N ASP A 131 17.35 24.12 11.11
CA ASP A 131 16.47 23.10 11.69
C ASP A 131 14.99 23.50 11.63
N ASP A 132 14.67 24.76 11.93
CA ASP A 132 13.30 25.26 11.92
C ASP A 132 12.75 25.40 10.49
N GLU A 133 13.55 25.90 9.55
CA GLU A 133 13.21 25.96 8.12
C GLU A 133 13.00 24.56 7.52
N LEU A 134 13.85 23.60 7.89
CA LEU A 134 13.72 22.21 7.46
C LEU A 134 12.43 21.58 8.01
N LYS A 135 12.11 21.78 9.29
CA LYS A 135 10.85 21.31 9.89
C LYS A 135 9.63 21.92 9.20
N GLN A 136 9.66 23.22 8.93
CA GLN A 136 8.57 23.90 8.24
C GLN A 136 8.40 23.39 6.80
N THR A 137 9.49 23.18 6.08
CA THR A 137 9.48 22.64 4.72
C THR A 137 8.94 21.22 4.69
N ILE A 138 9.31 20.37 5.65
CA ILE A 138 8.79 19.01 5.81
C ILE A 138 7.28 19.04 6.10
N ALA A 139 6.83 19.88 7.04
CA ALA A 139 5.41 19.98 7.38
C ALA A 139 4.58 20.45 6.17
N GLN A 140 5.03 21.48 5.46
CA GLN A 140 4.30 22.02 4.31
C GLN A 140 4.22 21.06 3.12
N ASN A 141 5.28 20.27 2.88
CA ASN A 141 5.36 19.43 1.69
C ASN A 141 4.98 17.96 1.95
N LEU A 142 5.42 17.36 3.05
CA LEU A 142 5.18 15.94 3.32
C LEU A 142 3.84 15.66 3.99
N GLU A 143 3.36 16.53 4.88
CA GLU A 143 2.10 16.31 5.59
C GLU A 143 0.88 16.22 4.66
N PRO A 144 0.68 17.11 3.65
CA PRO A 144 -0.42 16.95 2.71
C PRO A 144 -0.25 15.73 1.79
N VAL A 145 0.99 15.34 1.45
CA VAL A 145 1.26 14.14 0.66
C VAL A 145 0.90 12.88 1.44
N LYS A 146 1.29 12.81 2.72
CA LYS A 146 0.93 11.71 3.63
C LYS A 146 -0.59 11.59 3.75
N LYS A 147 -1.29 12.70 4.00
CA LYS A 147 -2.75 12.70 4.13
C LYS A 147 -3.46 12.25 2.86
N LYS A 148 -3.04 12.74 1.69
CA LYS A 148 -3.60 12.28 0.39
C LYS A 148 -3.36 10.79 0.16
N LEU A 149 -2.20 10.28 0.55
CA LEU A 149 -1.88 8.85 0.42
C LEU A 149 -2.77 8.01 1.34
N GLU A 150 -2.96 8.43 2.59
CA GLU A 150 -3.85 7.78 3.55
C GLU A 150 -5.30 7.74 3.03
N GLU A 151 -5.84 8.86 2.53
CA GLU A 151 -7.18 8.93 1.94
C GLU A 151 -7.33 8.03 0.70
N GLN A 152 -6.31 7.95 -0.17
CA GLN A 152 -6.32 7.06 -1.34
C GLN A 152 -6.25 5.58 -0.95
N ILE A 153 -5.46 5.24 0.06
CA ILE A 153 -5.37 3.86 0.56
C ILE A 153 -6.70 3.47 1.19
N GLU A 154 -7.26 4.31 2.06
CA GLU A 154 -8.52 4.03 2.74
C GLU A 154 -9.68 3.86 1.74
N SER A 155 -9.79 4.76 0.76
CA SER A 155 -10.81 4.64 -0.29
C SER A 155 -10.64 3.38 -1.14
N LYS A 156 -9.42 3.04 -1.58
CA LYS A 156 -9.17 1.79 -2.34
C LYS A 156 -9.45 0.54 -1.51
N VAL A 157 -9.07 0.53 -0.24
CA VAL A 157 -9.35 -0.58 0.67
C VAL A 157 -10.84 -0.76 0.84
N GLN A 158 -11.60 0.32 1.06
CA GLN A 158 -13.06 0.25 1.19
C GLN A 158 -13.74 -0.26 -0.09
N VAL A 159 -13.31 0.20 -1.28
CA VAL A 159 -13.85 -0.30 -2.55
C VAL A 159 -13.56 -1.78 -2.72
N THR A 160 -12.30 -2.18 -2.53
CA THR A 160 -11.88 -3.59 -2.64
C THR A 160 -12.64 -4.48 -1.66
N GLN A 161 -12.82 -4.03 -0.42
CA GLN A 161 -13.55 -4.77 0.60
C GLN A 161 -15.03 -4.95 0.22
N LYS A 162 -15.69 -3.92 -0.31
CA LYS A 162 -17.07 -4.01 -0.80
C LYS A 162 -17.19 -5.00 -1.96
N GLU A 163 -16.25 -4.99 -2.90
CA GLU A 163 -16.21 -5.94 -4.01
C GLU A 163 -16.03 -7.38 -3.54
N ILE A 164 -15.11 -7.61 -2.59
CA ILE A 164 -14.89 -8.94 -1.99
C ILE A 164 -16.15 -9.43 -1.27
N TYR A 165 -16.82 -8.59 -0.48
CA TYR A 165 -18.07 -8.97 0.17
C TYR A 165 -19.18 -9.30 -0.83
N ALA A 166 -19.31 -8.52 -1.91
CA ALA A 166 -20.30 -8.81 -2.96
C ALA A 166 -20.02 -10.17 -3.63
N GLN A 167 -18.75 -10.46 -3.94
CA GLN A 167 -18.35 -11.76 -4.50
C GLN A 167 -18.61 -12.90 -3.51
N LEU A 168 -18.30 -12.72 -2.23
CA LEU A 168 -18.55 -13.71 -1.18
C LEU A 168 -20.05 -14.00 -1.02
N ILE A 169 -20.90 -12.97 -0.99
CA ILE A 169 -22.35 -13.11 -0.94
C ILE A 169 -22.86 -13.87 -2.17
N SER A 170 -22.35 -13.54 -3.36
CA SER A 170 -22.70 -14.25 -4.59
C SER A 170 -22.29 -15.73 -4.54
N LEU A 171 -21.09 -16.03 -4.04
CA LEU A 171 -20.60 -17.41 -3.88
C LEU A 171 -21.48 -18.22 -2.92
N ILE A 172 -21.82 -17.63 -1.77
CA ILE A 172 -22.72 -18.25 -0.79
C ILE A 172 -24.10 -18.49 -1.41
N GLY A 173 -24.62 -17.52 -2.17
CA GLY A 173 -25.90 -17.65 -2.87
C GLY A 173 -25.91 -18.82 -3.86
N ILE A 174 -24.86 -18.94 -4.68
CA ILE A 174 -24.69 -20.06 -5.63
C ILE A 174 -24.61 -21.40 -4.88
N PHE A 175 -23.79 -21.48 -3.83
CA PHE A 175 -23.64 -22.73 -3.08
C PHE A 175 -24.95 -23.16 -2.40
N THR A 176 -25.67 -22.21 -1.82
CA THR A 176 -26.95 -22.46 -1.14
C THR A 176 -28.02 -22.95 -2.12
N ALA A 177 -28.16 -22.28 -3.27
CA ALA A 177 -29.13 -22.69 -4.28
C ALA A 177 -28.78 -24.07 -4.87
N MET A 178 -27.50 -24.36 -5.09
CA MET A 178 -27.05 -25.68 -5.53
C MET A 178 -27.35 -26.77 -4.50
N ALA A 179 -27.08 -26.50 -3.22
CA ALA A 179 -27.36 -27.44 -2.13
C ALA A 179 -28.86 -27.75 -2.03
N PHE A 180 -29.73 -26.73 -2.11
CA PHE A 180 -31.19 -26.94 -2.11
C PHE A 180 -31.68 -27.70 -3.34
N LEU A 181 -31.12 -27.41 -4.52
CA LEU A 181 -31.42 -28.16 -5.73
C LEU A 181 -31.07 -29.64 -5.56
N VAL A 182 -29.86 -29.96 -5.07
CA VAL A 182 -29.38 -31.34 -4.91
C VAL A 182 -30.14 -32.07 -3.81
N PHE A 183 -30.23 -31.51 -2.61
CA PHE A 183 -30.94 -32.14 -1.48
C PHE A 183 -32.44 -32.24 -1.72
N GLY A 184 -33.05 -31.23 -2.36
CA GLY A 184 -34.44 -31.30 -2.81
C GLY A 184 -34.66 -32.40 -3.85
N SER A 185 -33.71 -32.56 -4.79
CA SER A 185 -33.74 -33.61 -5.80
C SER A 185 -33.65 -35.01 -5.20
N ILE A 186 -32.76 -35.20 -4.22
CA ILE A 186 -32.59 -36.47 -3.50
C ILE A 186 -33.85 -36.80 -2.69
N SER A 187 -34.42 -35.83 -1.96
CA SER A 187 -35.64 -36.03 -1.17
C SER A 187 -36.85 -36.39 -2.03
N ALA A 188 -37.03 -35.73 -3.17
CA ALA A 188 -38.09 -36.08 -4.12
C ALA A 188 -37.89 -37.47 -4.73
N LEU A 189 -36.63 -37.85 -5.03
CA LEU A 189 -36.31 -39.17 -5.53
C LEU A 189 -36.58 -40.25 -4.47
N ASP A 190 -36.27 -39.99 -3.20
CA ASP A 190 -36.57 -40.88 -2.07
C ASP A 190 -38.08 -41.14 -1.95
N ASN A 191 -38.91 -40.10 -2.05
CA ASN A 191 -40.36 -40.23 -2.06
C ASN A 191 -40.89 -41.06 -3.24
N ILE A 192 -40.29 -40.94 -4.43
CA ILE A 192 -40.65 -41.75 -5.60
C ILE A 192 -40.33 -43.23 -5.34
N PHE A 193 -39.19 -43.54 -4.72
CA PHE A 193 -38.79 -44.91 -4.38
C PHE A 193 -39.56 -45.50 -3.20
N ASN A 194 -39.97 -44.70 -2.21
CA ASN A 194 -40.76 -45.20 -1.07
C ASN A 194 -42.14 -45.70 -1.49
N ASN A 195 -42.66 -45.28 -2.65
CA ASN A 195 -43.89 -45.80 -3.26
C ASN A 195 -43.69 -47.12 -4.03
N PHE A 196 -42.51 -47.76 -3.92
CA PHE A 196 -42.18 -48.99 -4.63
C PHE A 196 -43.06 -50.20 -4.29
N GLN A 197 -43.54 -50.28 -3.06
CA GLN A 197 -44.36 -51.43 -2.66
C GLN A 197 -45.82 -51.36 -3.15
N THR A 198 -46.31 -50.16 -3.47
CA THR A 198 -47.72 -49.94 -3.85
C THR A 198 -47.92 -49.78 -5.36
N VAL A 199 -46.88 -49.40 -6.10
CA VAL A 199 -46.96 -49.06 -7.53
C VAL A 199 -46.11 -50.03 -8.37
N SER A 200 -46.58 -50.36 -9.58
CA SER A 200 -45.80 -51.21 -10.49
C SER A 200 -44.48 -50.55 -10.91
N LEU A 201 -43.40 -51.34 -10.96
CA LEU A 201 -42.05 -50.94 -11.40
C LEU A 201 -42.04 -49.99 -12.61
N CYS A 202 -42.81 -50.32 -13.66
CA CYS A 202 -42.86 -49.52 -14.89
C CYS A 202 -43.38 -48.09 -14.65
N LYS A 203 -44.37 -47.90 -13.77
CA LYS A 203 -44.92 -46.58 -13.46
C LYS A 203 -43.92 -45.72 -12.67
N ILE A 204 -43.16 -46.35 -11.76
CA ILE A 204 -42.12 -45.67 -10.98
C ILE A 204 -40.98 -45.22 -11.88
N VAL A 205 -40.53 -46.06 -12.81
CA VAL A 205 -39.50 -45.70 -13.79
C VAL A 205 -39.97 -44.54 -14.68
N ILE A 206 -41.23 -44.52 -15.10
CA ILE A 206 -41.80 -43.41 -15.88
C ILE A 206 -41.75 -42.10 -15.08
N VAL A 207 -42.25 -42.10 -13.83
CA VAL A 207 -42.24 -40.91 -12.96
C VAL A 207 -40.80 -40.47 -12.66
N GLY A 208 -39.90 -41.42 -12.39
CA GLY A 208 -38.48 -41.16 -12.17
C GLY A 208 -37.76 -40.58 -13.38
N CYS A 209 -38.10 -41.02 -14.61
CA CYS A 209 -37.54 -40.45 -15.83
C CYS A 209 -38.04 -39.02 -16.08
N VAL A 210 -39.32 -38.74 -15.85
CA VAL A 210 -39.88 -37.37 -15.93
C VAL A 210 -39.21 -36.47 -14.89
N TRP A 211 -39.05 -36.96 -13.66
CA TRP A 211 -38.33 -36.24 -12.60
C TRP A 211 -36.87 -35.98 -12.95
N GLY A 212 -36.14 -37.00 -13.41
CA GLY A 212 -34.74 -36.90 -13.80
C GLY A 212 -34.51 -35.92 -14.95
N LEU A 213 -35.41 -35.89 -15.95
CA LEU A 213 -35.40 -34.88 -17.01
C LEU A 213 -35.59 -33.46 -16.45
N CYS A 214 -36.51 -33.28 -15.50
CA CYS A 214 -36.73 -31.99 -14.85
C CYS A 214 -35.47 -31.51 -14.11
N VAL A 215 -34.92 -32.37 -13.24
CA VAL A 215 -33.74 -32.06 -12.42
C VAL A 215 -32.50 -31.77 -13.28
N LEU A 216 -32.23 -32.57 -14.31
CA LEU A 216 -31.07 -32.34 -15.19
C LEU A 216 -31.15 -31.01 -15.95
N ASN A 217 -32.34 -30.64 -16.44
CA ASN A 217 -32.52 -29.36 -17.09
C ASN A 217 -32.41 -28.20 -16.09
N LEU A 218 -32.90 -28.35 -14.85
CA LEU A 218 -32.69 -27.36 -13.80
C LEU A 218 -31.22 -27.20 -13.44
N ILE A 219 -30.46 -28.30 -13.30
CA ILE A 219 -29.01 -28.26 -13.08
C ILE A 219 -28.31 -27.54 -14.24
N PHE A 220 -28.70 -27.80 -15.48
CA PHE A 220 -28.10 -27.12 -16.64
C PHE A 220 -28.34 -25.61 -16.63
N ILE A 221 -29.60 -25.20 -16.44
CA ILE A 221 -29.97 -23.79 -16.33
C ILE A 221 -29.21 -23.14 -15.17
N PHE A 222 -29.10 -23.84 -14.04
CA PHE A 222 -28.36 -23.37 -12.88
C PHE A 222 -26.88 -23.16 -13.18
N ILE A 223 -26.18 -24.15 -13.75
CA ILE A 223 -24.78 -24.05 -14.17
C ILE A 223 -24.59 -22.94 -15.21
N TYR A 224 -25.53 -22.77 -16.15
CA TYR A 224 -25.49 -21.69 -17.13
C TYR A 224 -25.56 -20.30 -16.47
N TYR A 225 -26.47 -20.10 -15.51
CA TYR A 225 -26.54 -18.85 -14.75
C TYR A 225 -25.30 -18.63 -13.88
N VAL A 226 -24.79 -19.68 -13.23
CA VAL A 226 -23.53 -19.62 -12.46
C VAL A 226 -22.36 -19.22 -13.34
N SER A 227 -22.25 -19.77 -14.55
CA SER A 227 -21.19 -19.40 -15.48
C SER A 227 -21.31 -17.97 -15.95
N LYS A 228 -22.54 -17.50 -16.21
CA LYS A 228 -22.81 -16.10 -16.55
C LYS A 228 -22.48 -15.14 -15.40
N MET A 229 -22.72 -15.54 -14.14
CA MET A 229 -22.35 -14.74 -12.97
C MET A 229 -20.84 -14.72 -12.72
N THR A 230 -20.14 -15.82 -13.01
CA THR A 230 -18.69 -15.94 -12.81
C THR A 230 -17.86 -15.48 -14.02
N LYS A 231 -18.51 -15.10 -15.12
CA LYS A 231 -17.87 -14.73 -16.41
C LYS A 231 -16.94 -15.81 -16.97
N LEU A 232 -17.18 -17.06 -16.60
CA LEU A 232 -16.50 -18.21 -17.19
C LEU A 232 -17.23 -18.57 -18.49
N ASP A 233 -16.51 -18.67 -19.59
CA ASP A 233 -17.07 -19.17 -20.85
C ASP A 233 -17.24 -20.68 -20.73
N LEU A 234 -18.50 -21.15 -20.79
CA LEU A 234 -18.76 -22.59 -20.90
C LEU A 234 -18.35 -23.04 -22.29
N GLU A 235 -17.44 -24.01 -22.36
CA GLU A 235 -17.14 -24.67 -23.62
C GLU A 235 -18.42 -25.24 -24.27
N VAL A 236 -18.56 -25.06 -25.59
CA VAL A 236 -19.67 -25.52 -26.44
C VAL A 236 -19.97 -27.03 -26.26
N ASN A 237 -19.00 -27.80 -25.74
CA ASN A 237 -19.12 -29.22 -25.47
C ASN A 237 -20.08 -29.56 -24.29
N SER A 238 -20.31 -28.62 -23.39
CA SER A 238 -21.23 -28.79 -22.25
C SER A 238 -22.69 -28.92 -22.70
N TYR A 239 -23.12 -28.10 -23.68
CA TYR A 239 -24.46 -28.19 -24.26
C TYR A 239 -24.70 -29.54 -24.94
N ARG A 240 -23.68 -30.04 -25.67
CA ARG A 240 -23.73 -31.34 -26.33
C ARG A 240 -23.90 -32.47 -25.32
N THR A 241 -23.17 -32.43 -24.21
CA THR A 241 -23.22 -33.47 -23.18
C THR A 241 -24.62 -33.58 -22.55
N ILE A 242 -25.26 -32.45 -22.29
CA ILE A 242 -26.59 -32.40 -21.67
C ILE A 242 -27.68 -32.82 -22.64
N ALA A 243 -27.57 -32.41 -23.91
CA ALA A 243 -28.45 -32.88 -24.98
C ALA A 243 -28.42 -34.41 -25.12
N TRP A 244 -27.23 -35.02 -25.03
CA TRP A 244 -27.08 -36.48 -25.03
C TRP A 244 -27.71 -37.14 -23.80
N SER A 245 -27.49 -36.59 -22.60
CA SER A 245 -28.12 -37.10 -21.37
C SER A 245 -29.65 -37.06 -21.44
N ASN A 246 -30.22 -35.96 -21.96
CA ASN A 246 -31.66 -35.84 -22.17
C ASN A 246 -32.18 -36.86 -23.21
N LEU A 247 -31.44 -37.08 -24.30
CA LEU A 247 -31.79 -38.07 -25.32
C LEU A 247 -31.84 -39.48 -24.72
N VAL A 248 -30.84 -39.85 -23.91
CA VAL A 248 -30.79 -41.15 -23.22
C VAL A 248 -32.00 -41.33 -22.30
N LEU A 249 -32.35 -40.31 -21.50
CA LEU A 249 -33.51 -40.38 -20.61
C LEU A 249 -34.84 -40.46 -21.36
N ILE A 250 -35.00 -39.72 -22.46
CA ILE A 250 -36.18 -39.82 -23.32
C ILE A 250 -36.29 -41.23 -23.92
N SER A 251 -35.17 -41.84 -24.34
CA SER A 251 -35.15 -43.21 -24.85
C SER A 251 -35.61 -44.22 -23.79
N ILE A 252 -35.15 -44.08 -22.54
CA ILE A 252 -35.57 -44.93 -21.41
C ILE A 252 -37.06 -44.73 -21.11
N LEU A 253 -37.53 -43.48 -21.13
CA LEU A 253 -38.94 -43.14 -20.92
C LEU A 253 -39.85 -43.78 -21.98
N LEU A 254 -39.51 -43.63 -23.27
CA LEU A 254 -40.27 -44.21 -24.38
C LEU A 254 -40.31 -45.74 -24.28
N THR A 255 -39.18 -46.37 -23.96
CA THR A 255 -39.09 -47.82 -23.77
C THR A 255 -39.96 -48.28 -22.59
N SER A 256 -39.96 -47.53 -21.49
CA SER A 256 -40.76 -47.84 -20.30
C SER A 256 -42.27 -47.69 -20.55
N ILE A 257 -42.68 -46.68 -21.32
CA ILE A 257 -44.07 -46.48 -21.76
C ILE A 257 -44.51 -47.64 -22.68
N TRP A 258 -43.66 -48.02 -23.63
CA TRP A 258 -43.92 -49.15 -24.53
C TRP A 258 -44.11 -50.46 -23.77
N ILE A 259 -43.21 -50.79 -22.83
CA ILE A 259 -43.32 -51.99 -21.99
C ILE A 259 -44.63 -51.96 -21.18
N ASN A 260 -45.00 -50.81 -20.63
CA ASN A 260 -46.26 -50.66 -19.89
C ASN A 260 -47.49 -50.86 -20.80
N TYR A 261 -47.45 -50.38 -22.05
CA TYR A 261 -48.50 -50.61 -23.05
C TYR A 261 -48.62 -52.09 -23.42
N VAL A 262 -47.50 -52.76 -23.73
CA VAL A 262 -47.48 -54.20 -24.04
C VAL A 262 -48.04 -55.04 -22.88
N LYS A 263 -47.73 -54.65 -21.63
CA LYS A 263 -48.27 -55.29 -20.43
C LYS A 263 -49.79 -55.10 -20.32
N HIS A 264 -50.30 -53.91 -20.64
CA HIS A 264 -51.73 -53.60 -20.55
C HIS A 264 -52.58 -54.24 -21.64
N VAL A 265 -52.06 -54.34 -22.88
CA VAL A 265 -52.76 -54.99 -24.01
C VAL A 265 -52.62 -56.52 -23.96
N GLY A 266 -51.68 -57.05 -23.16
CA GLY A 266 -51.50 -58.50 -22.97
C GLY A 266 -50.84 -59.21 -24.17
N ILE A 267 -50.23 -58.46 -25.09
CA ILE A 267 -49.49 -58.96 -26.27
C ILE A 267 -48.30 -59.84 -25.85
N GLY A 268 -47.77 -59.66 -24.64
CA GLY A 268 -46.69 -60.47 -24.08
C GLY A 268 -47.04 -61.95 -23.79
N LYS A 269 -48.31 -62.36 -23.92
CA LYS A 269 -48.71 -63.76 -23.74
C LYS A 269 -48.04 -64.71 -24.74
N TRP A 270 -47.77 -64.26 -25.98
CA TRP A 270 -47.03 -65.04 -26.97
C TRP A 270 -45.59 -65.32 -26.54
N PHE A 271 -44.92 -64.34 -25.94
CA PHE A 271 -43.57 -64.51 -25.38
C PHE A 271 -43.56 -65.49 -24.20
N ASN A 272 -44.57 -65.45 -23.33
CA ASN A 272 -44.71 -66.41 -22.23
C ASN A 272 -44.93 -67.85 -22.74
N ILE A 273 -45.68 -68.04 -23.83
CA ILE A 273 -45.88 -69.36 -24.44
C ILE A 273 -44.56 -69.87 -25.07
N LEU A 274 -43.82 -68.99 -25.75
CA LEU A 274 -42.51 -69.32 -26.34
C LEU A 274 -41.46 -69.67 -25.27
N ALA A 275 -41.41 -68.91 -24.18
CA ALA A 275 -40.50 -69.15 -23.05
C ALA A 275 -40.80 -70.46 -22.32
N LYS A 276 -42.07 -70.86 -22.24
CA LYS A 276 -42.47 -72.13 -21.62
C LYS A 276 -42.11 -73.35 -22.47
N ASN A 277 -42.04 -73.19 -23.79
CA ASN A 277 -41.74 -74.28 -24.73
C ASN A 277 -40.23 -74.51 -24.93
N ASN A 278 -39.40 -73.45 -24.82
CA ASN A 278 -37.94 -73.53 -25.02
C ASN A 278 -37.18 -72.58 -24.06
N ALA A 279 -37.23 -72.88 -22.76
CA ALA A 279 -36.67 -72.00 -21.71
C ALA A 279 -35.15 -71.75 -21.86
N GLU A 280 -34.37 -72.78 -22.23
CA GLU A 280 -32.92 -72.66 -22.40
C GLU A 280 -32.54 -71.74 -23.57
N VAL A 281 -33.25 -71.86 -24.70
CA VAL A 281 -33.00 -71.04 -25.90
C VAL A 281 -33.36 -69.58 -25.65
N VAL A 282 -34.46 -69.31 -24.93
CA VAL A 282 -34.85 -67.94 -24.58
C VAL A 282 -33.85 -67.31 -23.62
N SER A 283 -33.34 -68.04 -22.62
CA SER A 283 -32.30 -67.55 -21.71
C SER A 283 -31.00 -67.22 -22.45
N LEU A 284 -30.52 -68.15 -23.30
CA LEU A 284 -29.28 -67.97 -24.08
C LEU A 284 -29.39 -66.76 -25.02
N SER A 285 -30.53 -66.60 -25.67
CA SER A 285 -30.81 -65.44 -26.54
C SER A 285 -30.82 -64.11 -25.77
N GLY A 286 -31.36 -64.11 -24.53
CA GLY A 286 -31.35 -62.95 -23.66
C GLY A 286 -29.94 -62.51 -23.26
N PHE A 287 -29.09 -63.47 -22.86
CA PHE A 287 -27.68 -63.18 -22.57
C PHE A 287 -26.91 -62.67 -23.79
N ALA A 288 -27.16 -63.24 -24.99
CA ALA A 288 -26.55 -62.77 -26.22
C ALA A 288 -26.93 -61.31 -26.55
N VAL A 289 -28.20 -60.93 -26.38
CA VAL A 289 -28.66 -59.55 -26.59
C VAL A 289 -28.02 -58.58 -25.59
N ILE A 290 -27.89 -58.96 -24.31
CA ILE A 290 -27.25 -58.13 -23.28
C ILE A 290 -25.76 -57.92 -23.60
N ILE A 291 -25.05 -58.97 -24.03
CA ILE A 291 -23.63 -58.88 -24.41
C ILE A 291 -23.46 -57.97 -25.64
N ILE A 292 -24.33 -58.08 -26.64
CA ILE A 292 -24.30 -57.20 -27.82
C ILE A 292 -24.54 -55.75 -27.42
N LEU A 293 -25.52 -55.47 -26.57
CA LEU A 293 -25.79 -54.11 -26.07
C LEU A 293 -24.61 -53.55 -25.25
N ALA A 294 -23.96 -54.38 -24.45
CA ALA A 294 -22.76 -53.98 -23.70
C ALA A 294 -21.59 -53.65 -24.65
N ILE A 295 -21.34 -54.48 -25.66
CA ILE A 295 -20.29 -54.25 -26.67
C ILE A 295 -20.58 -52.97 -27.48
N VAL A 296 -21.83 -52.77 -27.91
CA VAL A 296 -22.26 -51.56 -28.63
C VAL A 296 -22.05 -50.31 -27.75
N SER A 297 -22.42 -50.38 -26.47
CA SER A 297 -22.21 -49.27 -25.53
C SER A 297 -20.72 -48.96 -25.33
N ILE A 298 -19.86 -49.98 -25.20
CA ILE A 298 -18.40 -49.83 -25.09
C ILE A 298 -17.82 -49.20 -26.37
N ILE A 299 -18.26 -49.65 -27.56
CA ILE A 299 -17.80 -49.10 -28.84
C ILE A 299 -18.23 -47.63 -28.99
N ILE A 300 -19.46 -47.28 -28.58
CA ILE A 300 -19.95 -45.90 -28.60
C ILE A 300 -19.11 -45.01 -27.68
N ILE A 301 -18.84 -45.46 -26.45
CA ILE A 301 -17.99 -44.76 -25.48
C ILE A 301 -16.56 -44.59 -26.02
N ALA A 302 -15.97 -45.65 -26.57
CA ALA A 302 -14.61 -45.63 -27.13
C ALA A 302 -14.47 -44.71 -28.36
N LYS A 303 -15.48 -44.68 -29.24
CA LYS A 303 -15.54 -43.77 -30.40
C LYS A 303 -15.67 -42.31 -29.95
N PHE A 304 -16.31 -42.06 -28.82
CA PHE A 304 -16.41 -40.73 -28.21
C PHE A 304 -15.09 -40.26 -27.58
N GLY A 305 -14.36 -41.15 -26.90
CA GLY A 305 -13.04 -40.84 -26.34
C GLY A 305 -12.03 -40.37 -27.40
N ARG A 306 -12.10 -40.91 -28.62
CA ARG A 306 -11.22 -40.52 -29.74
C ARG A 306 -11.58 -39.19 -30.41
N ARG A 307 -12.82 -38.71 -30.31
CA ARG A 307 -13.24 -37.40 -30.86
C ARG A 307 -12.79 -36.20 -30.01
N LYS A 308 -12.22 -36.45 -28.82
CA LYS A 308 -11.67 -35.43 -27.93
C LYS A 308 -10.24 -34.96 -28.31
N ASN A 309 -9.56 -35.67 -29.21
CA ASN A 309 -8.17 -35.40 -29.62
C ASN A 309 -8.04 -34.85 -31.06
N LYS A 310 -9.05 -34.13 -31.58
CA LYS A 310 -8.96 -33.39 -32.83
C LYS A 310 -9.54 -32.00 -32.66
#